data_AF-E2BMW4-F1
#
_entry.id   AF-E2BMW4-F1
#
_cell.length_a   1.000
_cell.length_b   1.000
_cell.length_c   1.000
_cell.angle_alpha   90.00
_cell.angle_beta   90.00
_cell.angle_gamma   90.00
#
_symmetry.space_group_name_H-M   'P 1'
#
loop_
_entity.id
_entity.type
_entity.pdbx_description
1 polymer ?
#
loop_
_entity_poly.entity_id
_entity_poly.type
_entity_poly.pdbx_seq_one_letter_code
_entity_poly.pdbx_strand_id
1 'polypeptide(L)' 'KAHRKKRRWTVRPINKQRRNKEHFHNLFYDMKRVDEEHFIKYTRMSSECFYILLNLIKHKLVKRSNRPSISPEHRLVITL' A
#
# COMPACT_ATOMS: atom_id res chain seq x y z
N LYS A 1 16.82 16.48 27.07
CA LYS A 1 15.42 16.41 26.59
C LYS A 1 15.42 16.49 25.07
N ALA A 2 14.97 15.45 24.35
CA ALA A 2 14.99 15.46 22.89
C ALA A 2 14.02 16.53 22.35
N HIS A 3 14.51 17.48 21.56
CA HIS A 3 13.67 18.45 20.84
C HIS A 3 12.80 17.71 19.84
N ARG A 4 11.56 17.41 20.22
CA ARG A 4 10.57 16.78 19.37
C ARG A 4 10.25 17.77 18.24
N LYS A 5 10.80 17.56 17.04
CA LYS A 5 10.52 18.38 15.85
C LYS A 5 9.01 18.65 15.79
N LYS A 6 8.59 19.92 15.83
CA LYS A 6 7.18 20.31 15.65
C LYS A 6 6.76 19.85 14.25
N ARG A 7 6.09 18.70 14.17
CA ARG A 7 5.50 18.24 12.91
C ARG A 7 4.47 19.27 12.48
N ARG A 8 4.69 19.93 11.34
CA ARG A 8 3.70 20.83 10.71
C ARG A 8 2.37 20.12 10.48
N TRP A 9 2.40 18.82 10.19
CA TRP A 9 1.22 17.99 9.97
C TRP A 9 1.40 16.58 10.57
N THR A 10 0.39 16.08 11.28
CA THR A 10 0.32 14.66 11.68
C THR A 10 -0.03 13.76 10.50
N VAL A 11 -0.89 14.25 9.59
CA VAL A 11 -1.23 13.65 8.28
C VAL A 11 -1.36 14.81 7.30
N ARG A 12 -0.71 14.72 6.13
CA ARG A 12 -0.79 15.76 5.10
C ARG A 12 -2.22 15.82 4.50
N PRO A 13 -2.73 17.00 4.11
CA PRO A 13 -4.08 17.15 3.53
C PRO A 13 -4.37 16.20 2.36
N ILE A 14 -3.42 16.00 1.45
CA ILE A 14 -3.53 15.07 0.30
C ILE A 14 -3.81 13.62 0.74
N ASN A 15 -3.24 13.21 1.89
CA ASN A 15 -3.40 11.86 2.43
C ASN A 15 -4.66 11.68 3.28
N LYS A 16 -5.43 12.75 3.55
CA LYS A 16 -6.72 12.64 4.25
C LYS A 16 -7.76 11.94 3.38
N GLN A 17 -7.69 12.14 2.07
CA GLN A 17 -8.63 11.55 1.10
C GLN A 17 -8.26 10.11 0.68
N ARG A 18 -7.20 9.52 1.23
CA ARG A 18 -6.73 8.17 0.83
C ARG A 18 -7.79 7.06 0.93
N ARG A 19 -8.78 7.22 1.82
CA ARG A 19 -9.92 6.31 1.94
C ARG A 19 -10.94 6.57 0.84
N ASN A 20 -11.33 7.84 0.67
CA ASN A 20 -12.40 8.22 -0.25
C ASN A 20 -12.00 8.12 -1.72
N LYS A 21 -10.71 8.29 -2.03
CA LYS A 21 -10.23 8.26 -3.41
C LYS A 21 -10.05 6.84 -3.95
N GLU A 22 -10.05 5.81 -3.09
CA GLU A 22 -9.82 4.39 -3.43
C GLU A 22 -8.78 4.14 -4.52
N HIS A 23 -7.85 5.08 -4.72
CA HIS A 23 -7.12 5.19 -5.99
C HIS A 23 -6.28 3.95 -6.23
N PHE A 24 -5.71 3.45 -5.13
CA PHE A 24 -4.99 2.20 -5.13
C PHE A 24 -5.91 0.99 -5.25
N HIS A 25 -7.01 0.96 -4.50
CA HIS A 25 -7.92 -0.18 -4.54
C HIS A 25 -8.51 -0.36 -5.94
N ASN A 26 -8.94 0.72 -6.59
CA ASN A 26 -9.46 0.71 -7.94
C ASN A 26 -8.36 0.38 -8.95
N LEU A 27 -7.26 1.13 -8.97
CA LEU A 27 -6.20 0.94 -9.96
C LEU A 27 -5.55 -0.45 -9.87
N PHE A 28 -5.22 -0.91 -8.66
CA PHE A 28 -4.61 -2.22 -8.48
C PHE A 28 -5.58 -3.38 -8.76
N TYR A 29 -6.86 -3.22 -8.41
CA TYR A 29 -7.88 -4.22 -8.70
C TYR A 29 -8.17 -4.31 -10.20
N ASP A 30 -8.23 -3.17 -10.89
CA ASP A 30 -8.41 -3.11 -12.34
C ASP A 30 -7.21 -3.73 -13.07
N MET A 31 -5.98 -3.40 -12.65
CA MET A 31 -4.76 -4.06 -13.17
C MET A 31 -4.79 -5.57 -12.94
N LYS A 32 -5.20 -6.01 -11.75
CA LYS A 32 -5.25 -7.45 -11.41
C LYS A 32 -6.27 -8.22 -12.25
N ARG A 33 -7.39 -7.60 -12.66
CA ARG A 33 -8.50 -8.31 -13.33
C ARG A 33 -8.52 -8.17 -14.84
N VAL A 34 -8.00 -7.07 -15.37
CA VAL A 34 -8.15 -6.71 -16.79
C VAL A 34 -6.83 -6.80 -17.54
N ASP A 35 -5.69 -6.59 -16.88
CA ASP A 35 -4.40 -6.41 -17.57
C ASP A 35 -3.21 -6.96 -16.77
N GLU A 36 -2.94 -8.26 -16.95
CA GLU A 36 -1.81 -8.94 -16.32
C GLU A 36 -0.45 -8.41 -16.81
N GLU A 37 -0.34 -7.98 -18.06
CA GLU A 37 0.90 -7.38 -18.59
C GLU A 37 1.23 -6.07 -17.86
N HIS A 38 0.21 -5.24 -17.64
CA HIS A 38 0.36 -4.00 -16.89
C HIS A 38 0.66 -4.26 -15.42
N PHE A 39 0.06 -5.29 -14.82
CA PHE A 39 0.39 -5.73 -13.47
C PHE A 39 1.87 -6.12 -13.36
N ILE A 40 2.40 -6.91 -14.29
CA ILE A 40 3.81 -7.30 -14.33
C ILE A 40 4.70 -6.07 -14.55
N LYS A 41 4.30 -5.14 -15.42
CA LYS A 41 5.06 -3.89 -15.64
C LYS A 41 5.12 -3.03 -14.37
N TYR A 42 4.01 -2.97 -13.63
CA TYR A 42 3.87 -2.16 -12.43
C TYR A 42 4.56 -2.76 -11.21
N THR A 43 4.41 -4.07 -10.98
CA THR A 43 4.95 -4.78 -9.80
C THR A 43 6.25 -5.54 -10.07
N ARG A 44 6.68 -5.65 -11.32
CA ARG A 44 7.82 -6.43 -11.81
C ARG A 44 7.72 -7.93 -11.50
N MET A 45 6.52 -8.45 -11.27
CA MET A 45 6.27 -9.86 -10.99
C MET A 45 4.87 -10.28 -11.42
N SER A 46 4.65 -11.59 -11.59
CA SER A 46 3.31 -12.13 -11.80
C SER A 46 2.45 -11.95 -10.55
N SER A 47 1.14 -11.99 -10.74
CA SER A 47 0.16 -11.91 -9.64
C SER A 47 0.37 -13.04 -8.62
N GLU A 48 0.70 -14.25 -9.08
CA GLU A 48 1.01 -15.40 -8.24
C GLU A 48 2.24 -15.16 -7.35
N CYS A 49 3.37 -14.75 -7.96
CA CYS A 49 4.60 -14.42 -7.22
C CYS A 49 4.35 -13.31 -6.19
N PHE A 50 3.55 -12.31 -6.55
CA PHE A 50 3.17 -11.24 -5.65
C PHE A 50 2.42 -11.76 -4.42
N TYR A 51 1.44 -12.66 -4.58
CA TYR A 51 0.70 -13.22 -3.44
C TYR A 51 1.51 -14.19 -2.60
N ILE A 52 2.42 -14.96 -3.20
CA ILE A 52 3.39 -15.79 -2.47
C ILE A 52 4.25 -14.89 -1.60
N LEU A 53 4.87 -13.86 -2.18
CA LEU A 53 5.68 -12.90 -1.45
C LEU A 53 4.89 -12.22 -0.34
N LEU A 54 3.67 -11.74 -0.66
CA LEU A 54 2.77 -11.12 0.30
C LEU A 54 2.52 -12.06 1.49
N ASN A 55 2.19 -13.32 1.26
CA ASN A 55 1.93 -14.28 2.34
C ASN A 55 3.15 -14.50 3.23
N LEU A 56 4.36 -14.55 2.65
CA LEU A 56 5.61 -14.69 3.41
C LEU A 56 5.88 -13.48 4.31
N ILE A 57 5.62 -12.26 3.84
CA ILE A 57 6.00 -11.02 4.55
C ILE A 57 4.82 -10.30 5.23
N LYS A 58 3.58 -10.76 5.04
CA LYS A 58 2.36 -10.12 5.57
C LYS A 58 2.48 -9.84 7.05
N HIS A 59 3.01 -10.79 7.82
CA HIS A 59 3.21 -10.66 9.26
C HIS A 59 4.09 -9.46 9.64
N LYS A 60 5.07 -9.09 8.80
CA LYS A 60 5.93 -7.91 8.97
C LYS A 60 5.29 -6.62 8.46
N LEU A 61 4.40 -6.72 7.48
CA LEU A 61 3.71 -5.57 6.88
C LEU A 61 2.47 -5.11 7.69
N VAL A 62 1.88 -5.99 8.50
CA VAL A 62 0.75 -5.63 9.38
C VAL A 62 1.21 -4.60 10.41
N LYS A 63 0.56 -3.43 10.42
CA LYS A 63 0.77 -2.41 11.47
C LYS A 63 -0.42 -2.42 12.41
N ARG A 64 -0.16 -2.72 13.67
CA ARG A 64 -1.15 -2.58 14.75
C ARG A 64 -1.16 -1.12 15.19
N SER A 65 -2.24 -0.41 14.88
CA SER A 65 -2.42 0.98 15.26
C SER A 65 -3.91 1.24 15.45
N ASN A 66 -4.26 2.10 16.41
CA ASN A 66 -5.63 2.56 16.62
C ASN A 66 -6.19 3.34 15.42
N ARG A 67 -5.31 3.76 14.49
CA ARG A 67 -5.68 4.43 13.25
C ARG A 67 -5.74 3.43 12.10
N PRO A 68 -6.68 3.60 11.16
CA PRO A 68 -6.74 2.76 9.97
C PRO A 68 -5.41 2.82 9.23
N SER A 69 -4.77 1.66 9.15
CA SER A 69 -3.47 1.49 8.54
C SER A 69 -3.62 1.06 7.08
N ILE A 70 -2.61 1.36 6.25
CA ILE A 70 -2.58 0.89 4.86
C ILE A 70 -2.50 -0.63 4.89
N SER A 71 -3.28 -1.31 4.04
CA SER A 71 -3.30 -2.78 3.96
C SER A 71 -1.91 -3.33 3.65
N PRO A 72 -1.58 -4.55 4.09
CA PRO A 72 -0.30 -5.19 3.78
C PRO A 72 -0.03 -5.26 2.27
N GLU A 73 -1.06 -5.60 1.49
CA GLU A 73 -1.01 -5.64 0.03
C GLU A 73 -0.62 -4.29 -0.58
N HIS A 74 -1.28 -3.22 -0.14
CA HIS A 74 -1.00 -1.88 -0.63
C HIS A 74 0.40 -1.40 -0.25
N ARG A 75 0.92 -1.79 0.92
CA ARG A 75 2.32 -1.50 1.27
C ARG A 75 3.32 -2.23 0.41
N LEU A 76 3.03 -3.49 0.09
CA LEU A 76 3.90 -4.26 -0.77
C LEU A 76 4.00 -3.59 -2.14
N VAL A 77 2.87 -3.22 -2.73
CA VAL A 77 2.85 -2.57 -4.04
C VAL A 77 3.55 -1.20 -4.05
N ILE A 78 3.45 -0.40 -2.98
CA ILE A 78 4.22 0.87 -2.88
C ILE A 78 5.74 0.61 -2.81
N THR A 79 6.14 -0.58 -2.37
CA THR A 79 7.56 -0.92 -2.17
C THR A 79 8.21 -1.49 -3.43
N LEU A 80 7.42 -2.14 -4.30
CA LEU A 80 7.85 -2.69 -5.59
C LEU A 80 7.94 -1.58 -6.64
#